data_AF-A0A7N2LRX4-F1
#
_entry.id   AF-A0A7N2LRX4-F1
#
_cell.length_a   1.000
_cell.length_b   1.000
_cell.length_c   1.000
_cell.angle_alpha   90.00
_cell.angle_beta   90.00
_cell.angle_gamma   90.00
#
_symmetry.space_group_name_H-M   'P 1'
#
loop_
_entity.id
_entity.type
_entity.pdbx_description
1 polymer ?
#
loop_
_entity_poly.entity_id
_entity_poly.type
_entity_poly.pdbx_seq_one_letter_code
_entity_poly.pdbx_strand_id
1 'polypeptide(L)'
;MATKDQEILDLDDPKISQLVMDLMSLQKDINGHSRSLQLKVLDKYYEQNLLNFFSRAFHVKCNPTVSDYCKLWEAWEISGHRLSNDDCLKFWVYVLKHWGEKTEKTITEKLVKLPVASGSDEVLLFNKHDVFIADDLQLKDLFNRFSAQSLFVWYPQPSKPSLPQMKLFDIYRKIGVRTISESVEKEESYTVDVAQLNQVNPKENLITKDLVTLILGFLANPVMKMEAERRHEIIRGLLNITFLEIVEPISVKYSLSLSSGEIVNARASRMICWDRESSKFFTQKLDRSSGYKNQIEYATDFSEAISEGVLWENCDHIGALSELIKLAFVLEFDEEAVRFLMESKNLQIYLEDEEFIASVFPSD
;
A
#
# COMPACT_ATOMS: atom_id res chain seq x y z
N MET A 1 -49.14 49.53 -37.22
CA MET A 1 -48.09 49.89 -36.23
C MET A 1 -47.84 48.67 -35.39
N ALA A 2 -46.71 48.00 -35.64
CA ALA A 2 -46.23 46.89 -34.86
C ALA A 2 -45.09 47.37 -33.96
N THR A 3 -45.18 46.98 -32.71
CA THR A 3 -44.14 47.02 -31.66
C THR A 3 -44.42 45.79 -30.81
N LYS A 4 -43.47 45.01 -30.31
CA LYS A 4 -42.05 44.76 -30.57
C LYS A 4 -41.70 43.69 -29.51
N ASP A 5 -41.02 42.63 -29.95
CA ASP A 5 -40.06 41.85 -29.16
C ASP A 5 -40.58 41.11 -27.90
N GLN A 6 -41.12 39.92 -28.15
CA GLN A 6 -41.06 38.82 -27.20
C GLN A 6 -39.88 37.94 -27.65
N GLU A 7 -38.68 38.23 -27.15
CA GLU A 7 -37.52 37.36 -27.33
C GLU A 7 -37.83 36.02 -26.67
N ILE A 8 -38.11 35.01 -27.51
CA ILE A 8 -38.13 33.62 -27.08
C ILE A 8 -36.67 33.24 -26.85
N LEU A 9 -36.30 33.03 -25.58
CA LEU A 9 -35.00 32.49 -25.20
C LEU A 9 -34.80 31.15 -25.93
N ASP A 10 -33.82 31.11 -26.84
CA ASP A 10 -33.46 29.91 -27.57
C ASP A 10 -32.74 28.95 -26.62
N LEU A 11 -33.47 27.96 -26.11
CA LEU A 11 -32.94 26.97 -25.15
C LEU A 11 -31.84 26.08 -25.77
N ASP A 12 -31.70 26.09 -27.09
CA ASP A 12 -30.63 25.37 -27.81
C ASP A 12 -29.31 26.16 -27.84
N ASP A 13 -29.26 27.41 -27.34
CA ASP A 13 -27.99 28.11 -27.10
C ASP A 13 -27.24 27.40 -25.94
N PRO A 14 -26.03 26.87 -26.18
CA PRO A 14 -25.24 26.17 -25.16
C PRO A 14 -24.99 27.01 -23.90
N LYS A 15 -24.93 28.33 -24.02
CA LYS A 15 -24.75 29.24 -22.88
C LYS A 15 -26.02 29.39 -22.06
N ILE A 16 -27.19 29.42 -22.71
CA ILE A 16 -28.50 29.51 -22.03
C ILE A 16 -28.79 28.19 -21.33
N SER A 17 -28.54 27.06 -21.99
CA SER A 17 -28.62 25.72 -21.38
C SER A 17 -27.69 25.58 -20.17
N GLN A 18 -26.44 26.05 -20.26
CA GLN A 18 -25.50 26.03 -19.14
C GLN A 18 -25.93 26.94 -17.98
N LEU A 19 -26.46 28.14 -18.27
CA LEU A 19 -26.99 29.08 -17.28
C LEU A 19 -28.17 28.48 -16.51
N VAL A 20 -29.09 27.84 -17.23
CA VAL A 20 -30.26 27.18 -16.66
C VAL A 20 -29.84 26.00 -15.77
N MET A 21 -28.85 25.20 -16.18
CA MET A 21 -28.30 24.11 -15.37
C MET A 21 -27.59 24.63 -14.11
N ASP A 22 -26.83 25.72 -14.20
CA ASP A 22 -26.16 26.33 -13.06
C ASP A 22 -27.15 26.95 -12.07
N LEU A 23 -28.21 27.63 -12.55
CA LEU A 23 -29.28 28.17 -11.70
C LEU A 23 -30.10 27.05 -11.01
N MET A 24 -30.48 25.99 -11.75
CA MET A 24 -31.18 24.85 -11.16
C MET A 24 -30.34 24.12 -10.11
N SER A 25 -29.03 24.01 -10.35
CA SER A 25 -28.12 23.40 -9.40
C SER A 25 -27.93 24.31 -8.16
N LEU A 26 -27.83 25.64 -8.34
CA LEU A 26 -27.75 26.61 -7.22
C LEU A 26 -29.01 26.61 -6.37
N GLN A 27 -30.17 26.45 -7.00
CA GLN A 27 -31.45 26.34 -6.31
C GLN A 27 -31.58 25.02 -5.54
N LYS A 28 -31.02 23.91 -6.04
CA LYS A 28 -30.87 22.66 -5.28
C LYS A 28 -29.94 22.83 -4.07
N ASP A 29 -28.84 23.58 -4.21
CA ASP A 29 -27.92 23.85 -3.10
C ASP A 29 -28.56 24.70 -1.98
N ILE A 30 -29.44 25.65 -2.34
CA ILE A 30 -30.20 26.48 -1.39
C ILE A 30 -31.28 25.66 -0.68
N ASN A 31 -31.93 24.73 -1.39
CA ASN A 31 -33.05 23.94 -0.87
C ASN A 31 -32.62 22.62 -0.20
N GLY A 32 -31.36 22.23 -0.32
CA GLY A 32 -30.75 21.15 0.45
C GLY A 32 -29.89 20.19 -0.40
N HIS A 33 -28.68 19.92 0.12
CA HIS A 33 -27.87 18.70 -0.07
C HIS A 33 -26.70 18.67 -1.08
N SER A 34 -26.20 19.76 -1.70
CA SER A 34 -24.90 19.65 -2.41
C SER A 34 -23.79 20.67 -2.11
N ARG A 35 -23.95 21.96 -1.78
CA ARG A 35 -22.84 22.94 -1.51
C ARG A 35 -21.68 23.00 -2.56
N SER A 36 -21.65 22.16 -3.59
CA SER A 36 -20.50 21.96 -4.49
C SER A 36 -20.38 23.06 -5.56
N LEU A 37 -21.40 23.91 -5.69
CA LEU A 37 -21.39 25.04 -6.63
C LEU A 37 -20.67 26.28 -6.14
N GLN A 38 -20.37 26.40 -4.85
CA GLN A 38 -19.60 27.54 -4.32
C GLN A 38 -18.21 27.67 -4.96
N LEU A 39 -17.82 26.67 -5.76
CA LEU A 39 -16.48 26.46 -6.25
C LEU A 39 -16.40 26.30 -7.79
N LYS A 40 -17.50 26.48 -8.54
CA LYS A 40 -17.42 26.54 -10.01
C LYS A 40 -16.66 27.80 -10.43
N VAL A 41 -15.68 27.63 -11.31
CA VAL A 41 -14.92 28.72 -11.93
C VAL A 41 -15.81 29.33 -13.03
N LEU A 42 -16.72 30.23 -12.60
CA LEU A 42 -17.77 30.82 -13.44
C LEU A 42 -17.21 31.85 -14.43
N ASP A 43 -16.05 32.44 -14.13
CA ASP A 43 -15.39 33.46 -14.94
C ASP A 43 -14.98 32.99 -16.35
N LYS A 44 -14.95 31.68 -16.58
CA LYS A 44 -14.71 31.07 -17.90
C LYS A 44 -15.95 30.96 -18.78
N TYR A 45 -17.14 31.06 -18.19
CA TYR A 45 -18.40 30.78 -18.86
C TYR A 45 -19.30 32.02 -18.98
N TYR A 46 -19.11 32.99 -18.09
CA TYR A 46 -20.00 34.14 -17.97
C TYR A 46 -19.25 35.47 -18.01
N GLU A 47 -19.86 36.46 -18.63
CA GLU A 47 -19.39 37.85 -18.61
C GLU A 47 -19.51 38.47 -17.21
N GLN A 48 -18.72 39.51 -16.95
CA GLN A 48 -18.61 40.15 -15.64
C GLN A 48 -19.95 40.54 -14.99
N ASN A 49 -20.94 40.94 -15.79
CA ASN A 49 -22.26 41.32 -15.29
C ASN A 49 -23.04 40.13 -14.70
N LEU A 50 -22.96 38.97 -15.35
CA LEU A 50 -23.58 37.73 -14.85
C LEU A 50 -22.81 37.18 -13.64
N LEU A 51 -21.49 37.29 -13.63
CA LEU A 51 -20.68 36.94 -12.46
C LEU A 51 -21.04 37.78 -11.23
N ASN A 52 -21.22 39.09 -11.43
CA ASN A 52 -21.66 40.00 -10.38
C ASN A 52 -23.07 39.64 -9.87
N PHE A 53 -23.97 39.20 -10.76
CA PHE A 53 -25.29 38.71 -10.38
C PHE A 53 -25.17 37.46 -9.51
N PHE A 54 -24.41 36.44 -9.91
CA PHE A 54 -24.22 35.22 -9.12
C PHE A 54 -23.59 35.50 -7.75
N SER A 55 -22.60 36.39 -7.70
CA SER A 55 -21.96 36.81 -6.46
C SER A 55 -22.91 37.55 -5.52
N ARG A 56 -23.76 38.45 -6.04
CA ARG A 56 -24.70 39.23 -5.22
C ARG A 56 -25.92 38.45 -4.78
N ALA A 57 -26.51 37.65 -5.69
CA ALA A 57 -27.76 36.94 -5.45
C ALA A 57 -27.55 35.62 -4.69
N PHE A 58 -26.42 34.95 -4.91
CA PHE A 58 -26.17 33.59 -4.40
C PHE A 58 -24.87 33.46 -3.60
N HIS A 59 -24.15 34.56 -3.36
CA HIS A 59 -22.87 34.58 -2.64
C HIS A 59 -21.79 33.66 -3.23
N VAL A 60 -21.87 33.38 -4.54
CA VAL A 60 -20.89 32.54 -5.26
C VAL A 60 -19.67 33.37 -5.63
N LYS A 61 -18.47 32.88 -5.28
CA LYS A 61 -17.22 33.53 -5.69
C LYS A 61 -16.95 33.30 -7.17
N CYS A 62 -16.65 34.38 -7.90
CA CYS A 62 -16.33 34.32 -9.33
C CYS A 62 -15.02 33.57 -9.62
N ASN A 63 -14.05 33.68 -8.69
CA ASN A 63 -12.77 32.98 -8.75
C ASN A 63 -12.42 32.42 -7.36
N PRO A 64 -12.88 31.20 -7.03
CA PRO A 64 -12.59 30.57 -5.76
C PRO A 64 -11.09 30.24 -5.64
N THR A 65 -10.53 30.45 -4.45
CA THR A 65 -9.14 30.10 -4.12
C THR A 65 -9.06 28.73 -3.45
N VAL A 66 -7.85 28.13 -3.35
CA VAL A 66 -7.62 26.91 -2.54
C VAL A 66 -8.15 27.06 -1.12
N SER A 67 -8.00 28.25 -0.50
CA SER A 67 -8.51 28.53 0.84
C SER A 67 -10.05 28.45 0.91
N ASP A 68 -10.74 28.81 -0.17
CA ASP A 68 -12.21 28.70 -0.26
C ASP A 68 -12.64 27.23 -0.41
N TYR A 69 -11.89 26.45 -1.18
CA TYR A 69 -12.05 24.99 -1.25
C TYR A 69 -11.84 24.33 0.13
N CYS A 70 -10.81 24.72 0.87
CA CYS A 70 -10.57 24.21 2.24
C CYS A 70 -11.72 24.54 3.20
N LYS A 71 -12.34 25.74 3.10
CA LYS A 71 -13.50 26.09 3.92
C LYS A 71 -14.72 25.23 3.61
N LEU A 72 -14.92 24.89 2.34
CA LEU A 72 -15.97 23.94 1.97
C LEU A 72 -15.68 22.56 2.58
N TRP A 73 -14.43 22.11 2.48
CA TRP A 73 -13.99 20.84 3.06
C TRP A 73 -14.23 20.79 4.58
N GLU A 74 -13.80 21.82 5.31
CA GLU A 74 -14.06 21.99 6.75
C GLU A 74 -15.57 21.94 7.06
N ALA A 75 -16.39 22.57 6.24
CA ALA A 75 -17.84 22.53 6.40
C ALA A 75 -18.42 21.12 6.20
N TRP A 76 -17.83 20.30 5.34
CA TRP A 76 -18.15 18.88 5.21
C TRP A 76 -17.71 18.09 6.45
N GLU A 77 -16.48 18.31 6.93
CA GLU A 77 -15.93 17.66 8.12
C GLU A 77 -16.79 17.88 9.38
N ILE A 78 -17.29 19.10 9.58
CA ILE A 78 -18.13 19.49 10.72
C ILE A 78 -19.54 18.91 10.60
N SER A 79 -20.09 18.87 9.38
CA SER A 79 -21.46 18.42 9.16
C SER A 79 -21.68 16.93 9.43
N GLY A 80 -20.60 16.13 9.50
CA GLY A 80 -20.69 14.67 9.56
C GLY A 80 -21.38 14.04 8.34
N HIS A 81 -21.60 14.84 7.29
CA HIS A 81 -22.27 14.42 6.08
C HIS A 81 -21.36 13.47 5.27
N ARG A 82 -21.98 12.46 4.67
CA ARG A 82 -21.28 11.55 3.76
C ARG A 82 -21.04 12.25 2.44
N LEU A 83 -19.79 12.27 1.99
CA LEU A 83 -19.41 12.98 0.77
C LEU A 83 -19.72 12.10 -0.45
N SER A 84 -20.22 12.69 -1.53
CA SER A 84 -20.35 11.96 -2.80
C SER A 84 -18.96 11.76 -3.43
N ASN A 85 -18.79 10.66 -4.18
CA ASN A 85 -17.57 10.44 -4.98
C ASN A 85 -17.30 11.60 -5.96
N ASP A 86 -18.35 12.20 -6.54
CA ASP A 86 -18.21 13.31 -7.48
C ASP A 86 -17.70 14.60 -6.80
N ASP A 87 -18.18 14.90 -5.59
CA ASP A 87 -17.73 16.10 -4.86
C ASP A 87 -16.30 15.92 -4.35
N CYS A 88 -15.95 14.72 -3.88
CA CYS A 88 -14.57 14.35 -3.55
C CYS A 88 -13.65 14.55 -4.75
N LEU A 89 -14.05 14.01 -5.90
CA LEU A 89 -13.30 14.11 -7.15
C LEU A 89 -13.09 15.56 -7.59
N LYS A 90 -14.15 16.38 -7.59
CA LYS A 90 -14.05 17.81 -7.97
C LYS A 90 -13.04 18.55 -7.10
N PHE A 91 -13.06 18.29 -5.79
CA PHE A 91 -12.12 18.90 -4.86
C PHE A 91 -10.67 18.53 -5.21
N TRP A 92 -10.36 17.24 -5.32
CA TRP A 92 -9.00 16.80 -5.59
C TRP A 92 -8.49 17.17 -6.99
N VAL A 93 -9.36 17.20 -8.00
CA VAL A 93 -9.01 17.70 -9.34
C VAL A 93 -8.60 19.16 -9.27
N TYR A 94 -9.31 19.99 -8.50
CA TYR A 94 -8.94 21.39 -8.32
C TYR A 94 -7.61 21.52 -7.57
N VAL A 95 -7.42 20.79 -6.47
CA VAL A 95 -6.16 20.80 -5.70
C VAL A 95 -4.98 20.41 -6.59
N LEU A 96 -5.12 19.35 -7.38
CA LEU A 96 -4.07 18.88 -8.29
C LEU A 96 -3.73 19.94 -9.35
N LYS A 97 -4.75 20.57 -9.95
CA LYS A 97 -4.57 21.60 -10.98
C LYS A 97 -3.82 22.84 -10.47
N HIS A 98 -4.00 23.16 -9.19
CA HIS A 98 -3.39 24.31 -8.53
C HIS A 98 -2.25 23.92 -7.60
N TRP A 99 -1.69 22.71 -7.76
CA TRP A 99 -0.64 22.20 -6.88
C TRP A 99 0.65 23.02 -6.96
N GLY A 100 1.24 23.29 -5.80
CA GLY A 100 2.45 24.10 -5.62
C GLY A 100 2.69 24.36 -4.14
N GLU A 101 3.83 24.95 -3.77
CA GLU A 101 4.26 25.11 -2.37
C GLU A 101 3.20 25.80 -1.48
N LYS A 102 2.57 26.87 -1.98
CA LYS A 102 1.50 27.58 -1.27
C LYS A 102 0.26 26.70 -1.05
N THR A 103 -0.11 25.92 -2.06
CA THR A 103 -1.27 25.01 -2.00
C THR A 103 -0.99 23.86 -1.05
N GLU A 104 0.21 23.26 -1.13
CA GLU A 104 0.67 22.21 -0.22
C GLU A 104 0.60 22.69 1.23
N LYS A 105 1.21 23.83 1.56
CA LYS A 105 1.13 24.42 2.91
C LYS A 105 -0.31 24.65 3.36
N THR A 106 -1.14 25.24 2.50
CA THR A 106 -2.54 25.54 2.82
C THR A 106 -3.34 24.26 3.10
N ILE A 107 -3.15 23.23 2.28
CA ILE A 107 -3.85 21.96 2.42
C ILE A 107 -3.39 21.23 3.68
N THR A 108 -2.08 21.14 3.91
CA THR A 108 -1.49 20.50 5.10
C THR A 108 -1.97 21.14 6.40
N GLU A 109 -2.07 22.48 6.44
CA GLU A 109 -2.53 23.21 7.63
C GLU A 109 -4.05 23.10 7.85
N LYS A 110 -4.86 23.09 6.78
CA LYS A 110 -6.32 23.21 6.87
C LYS A 110 -7.09 21.90 6.82
N LEU A 111 -6.59 20.88 6.13
CA LEU A 111 -7.28 19.60 6.06
C LEU A 111 -6.90 18.79 7.30
N VAL A 112 -7.90 18.57 8.16
CA VAL A 112 -7.76 17.74 9.36
C VAL A 112 -8.22 16.33 9.07
N LYS A 113 -9.27 16.16 8.26
CA LYS A 113 -9.78 14.87 7.82
C LYS A 113 -9.60 14.66 6.32
N LEU A 114 -9.45 13.41 5.94
CA LEU A 114 -9.23 12.94 4.58
C LEU A 114 -10.27 11.93 4.17
N PRO A 115 -10.55 11.82 2.86
CA PRO A 115 -11.53 10.88 2.37
C PRO A 115 -11.00 9.46 2.45
N VAL A 116 -11.89 8.55 2.79
CA VAL A 116 -11.62 7.13 2.97
C VAL A 116 -12.58 6.31 2.10
N ALA A 117 -12.06 5.24 1.50
CA ALA A 117 -12.83 4.38 0.63
C ALA A 117 -13.85 3.56 1.45
N SER A 118 -15.15 3.78 1.26
CA SER A 118 -16.18 3.06 2.03
C SER A 118 -16.70 1.78 1.37
N GLY A 119 -16.15 1.38 0.21
CA GLY A 119 -16.69 0.26 -0.59
C GLY A 119 -18.09 0.49 -1.18
N SER A 120 -18.73 1.62 -0.86
CA SER A 120 -20.00 2.12 -1.40
C SER A 120 -19.77 3.40 -2.23
N ASP A 121 -20.83 3.94 -2.82
CA ASP A 121 -20.80 5.25 -3.51
C ASP A 121 -20.59 6.45 -2.56
N GLU A 122 -20.43 6.20 -1.26
CA GLU A 122 -20.24 7.21 -0.23
C GLU A 122 -18.77 7.28 0.20
N VAL A 123 -18.31 8.51 0.48
CA VAL A 123 -16.96 8.79 0.96
C VAL A 123 -17.06 9.30 2.39
N LEU A 124 -16.34 8.63 3.29
CA LEU A 124 -16.23 9.02 4.70
C LEU A 124 -14.99 9.89 4.92
N LEU A 125 -15.03 10.76 5.93
CA LEU A 125 -13.91 11.62 6.29
C LEU A 125 -13.34 11.19 7.65
N PHE A 126 -12.08 10.74 7.68
CA PHE A 126 -11.37 10.38 8.91
C PHE A 126 -10.15 11.27 9.14
N ASN A 127 -9.73 11.39 10.40
CA ASN A 127 -8.55 12.16 10.77
C ASN A 127 -7.34 11.73 9.91
N LYS A 128 -6.62 12.69 9.35
CA LYS A 128 -5.47 12.43 8.47
C LYS A 128 -4.37 11.58 9.14
N HIS A 129 -4.31 11.59 10.47
CA HIS A 129 -3.34 10.80 11.24
C HIS A 129 -3.77 9.33 11.44
N ASP A 130 -5.03 9.02 11.15
CA ASP A 130 -5.68 7.70 11.34
C ASP A 130 -6.00 7.02 10.00
N VAL A 131 -5.57 7.62 8.89
CA VAL A 131 -5.70 7.06 7.55
C VAL A 131 -4.32 6.80 6.97
N PHE A 132 -4.25 5.79 6.12
CA PHE A 132 -2.99 5.28 5.59
C PHE A 132 -3.02 5.23 4.07
N ILE A 133 -1.86 5.45 3.48
CA ILE A 133 -1.61 5.13 2.08
C ILE A 133 -1.34 3.62 1.99
N ALA A 134 -2.14 2.92 1.18
CA ALA A 134 -1.97 1.49 0.93
C ALA A 134 -0.84 1.23 -0.09
N ASP A 135 0.40 1.35 0.35
CA ASP A 135 1.59 1.01 -0.44
C ASP A 135 1.93 -0.48 -0.44
N ASP A 136 1.44 -1.22 0.56
CA ASP A 136 1.49 -2.68 0.64
C ASP A 136 0.09 -3.28 0.45
N LEU A 137 -0.09 -4.08 -0.60
CA LEU A 137 -1.38 -4.69 -0.93
C LEU A 137 -1.75 -5.86 0.00
N GLN A 138 -0.78 -6.61 0.52
CA GLN A 138 -1.04 -7.70 1.46
C GLN A 138 -1.52 -7.14 2.79
N LEU A 139 -0.86 -6.10 3.31
CA LEU A 139 -1.31 -5.40 4.52
C LEU A 139 -2.66 -4.73 4.30
N LYS A 140 -2.88 -4.12 3.13
CA LYS A 140 -4.18 -3.54 2.78
C LYS A 140 -5.31 -4.56 2.86
N ASP A 141 -5.14 -5.70 2.19
CA ASP A 141 -6.14 -6.77 2.16
C ASP A 141 -6.31 -7.42 3.54
N LEU A 142 -5.22 -7.53 4.30
CA LEU A 142 -5.27 -7.99 5.68
C LEU A 142 -6.16 -7.08 6.55
N PHE A 143 -5.87 -5.78 6.63
CA PHE A 143 -6.64 -4.87 7.48
C PHE A 143 -8.10 -4.69 7.01
N ASN A 144 -8.37 -4.74 5.71
CA ASN A 144 -9.75 -4.69 5.20
C ASN A 144 -10.59 -5.91 5.61
N ARG A 145 -9.97 -7.07 5.90
CA ARG A 145 -10.69 -8.26 6.41
C ARG A 145 -11.07 -8.16 7.88
N PHE A 146 -10.25 -7.46 8.68
CA PHE A 146 -10.43 -7.39 10.13
C PHE A 146 -11.11 -6.11 10.61
N SER A 147 -11.09 -5.05 9.80
CA SER A 147 -11.74 -3.78 10.12
C SER A 147 -13.03 -3.61 9.31
N ALA A 148 -14.12 -3.26 10.00
CA ALA A 148 -15.38 -2.89 9.35
C ALA A 148 -15.31 -1.54 8.62
N GLN A 149 -14.37 -0.68 9.02
CA GLN A 149 -14.13 0.63 8.40
C GLN A 149 -12.80 0.60 7.67
N SER A 150 -12.77 1.10 6.43
CA SER A 150 -11.50 1.20 5.73
C SER A 150 -10.60 2.20 6.44
N LEU A 151 -9.32 1.87 6.51
CA LEU A 151 -8.29 2.74 7.07
C LEU A 151 -7.50 3.45 5.96
N PHE A 152 -7.90 3.27 4.70
CA PHE A 152 -7.11 3.68 3.55
C PHE A 152 -7.69 4.91 2.88
N VAL A 153 -6.80 5.82 2.46
CA VAL A 153 -7.19 7.01 1.70
C VAL A 153 -7.94 6.63 0.42
N TRP A 154 -8.94 7.44 0.11
CA TRP A 154 -9.78 7.27 -1.06
C TRP A 154 -9.01 7.55 -2.36
N TYR A 155 -9.34 6.78 -3.40
CA TYR A 155 -8.91 7.03 -4.77
C TYR A 155 -10.12 6.93 -5.70
N PRO A 156 -10.19 7.74 -6.78
CA PRO A 156 -11.28 7.64 -7.74
C PRO A 156 -11.30 6.26 -8.41
N GLN A 157 -12.48 5.63 -8.45
CA GLN A 157 -12.70 4.37 -9.15
C GLN A 157 -13.78 4.55 -10.24
N PRO A 158 -13.49 4.25 -11.51
CA PRO A 158 -12.16 3.95 -12.05
C PRO A 158 -11.24 5.18 -11.98
N SER A 159 -9.94 4.96 -12.10
CA SER A 159 -8.95 6.05 -12.23
C SER A 159 -9.33 6.96 -13.39
N LYS A 160 -9.33 8.28 -13.15
CA LYS A 160 -9.65 9.30 -14.16
C LYS A 160 -8.37 10.00 -14.61
N PRO A 161 -8.18 10.27 -15.92
CA PRO A 161 -7.01 11.02 -16.41
C PRO A 161 -6.84 12.40 -15.77
N SER A 162 -7.95 13.03 -15.35
CA SER A 162 -7.96 14.32 -14.66
C SER A 162 -7.44 14.26 -13.23
N LEU A 163 -7.40 13.07 -12.62
CA LEU A 163 -6.88 12.83 -11.28
C LEU A 163 -6.11 11.50 -11.25
N PRO A 164 -4.88 11.45 -11.82
CA PRO A 164 -4.08 10.24 -11.83
C PRO A 164 -3.74 9.78 -10.41
N GLN A 165 -3.91 8.49 -10.14
CA GLN A 165 -3.69 7.90 -8.82
C GLN A 165 -2.30 8.22 -8.23
N MET A 166 -1.24 8.15 -9.04
CA MET A 166 0.12 8.47 -8.61
C MET A 166 0.28 9.92 -8.14
N LYS A 167 -0.38 10.87 -8.82
CA LYS A 167 -0.33 12.28 -8.39
C LYS A 167 -1.04 12.48 -7.06
N LEU A 168 -2.14 11.77 -6.85
CA LEU A 168 -2.87 11.83 -5.59
C LEU A 168 -2.10 11.14 -4.45
N PHE A 169 -1.41 10.04 -4.73
CA PHE A 169 -0.46 9.40 -3.82
C PHE A 169 0.61 10.40 -3.35
N ASP A 170 1.27 11.10 -4.29
CA ASP A 170 2.28 12.10 -3.96
C ASP A 170 1.73 13.22 -3.07
N ILE A 171 0.51 13.68 -3.36
CA ILE A 171 -0.17 14.70 -2.56
C ILE A 171 -0.43 14.19 -1.15
N TYR A 172 -1.02 13.00 -0.99
CA TYR A 172 -1.28 12.42 0.34
C TYR A 172 -0.01 12.30 1.17
N ARG A 173 1.08 11.82 0.57
CA ARG A 173 2.37 11.71 1.25
C ARG A 173 2.88 13.09 1.69
N LYS A 174 2.81 14.10 0.83
CA LYS A 174 3.26 15.47 1.11
C LYS A 174 2.46 16.19 2.19
N ILE A 175 1.18 15.88 2.33
CA ILE A 175 0.32 16.49 3.36
C ILE A 175 0.40 15.74 4.70
N GLY A 176 1.30 14.75 4.82
CA GLY A 176 1.63 14.06 6.06
C GLY A 176 0.87 12.77 6.31
N VAL A 177 0.26 12.16 5.30
CA VAL A 177 -0.34 10.82 5.42
C VAL A 177 0.77 9.78 5.40
N ARG A 178 0.76 8.88 6.38
CA ARG A 178 1.73 7.79 6.51
C ARG A 178 1.38 6.63 5.59
N THR A 179 2.37 5.87 5.17
CA THR A 179 2.12 4.59 4.50
C THR A 179 1.77 3.50 5.52
N ILE A 180 1.11 2.44 5.06
CA ILE A 180 0.76 1.32 5.93
C ILE A 180 2.01 0.53 6.34
N SER A 181 2.95 0.35 5.41
CA SER A 181 4.22 -0.35 5.65
C SER A 181 5.06 0.31 6.76
N GLU A 182 5.09 1.64 6.80
CA GLU A 182 5.84 2.41 7.81
C GLU A 182 5.13 2.48 9.17
N SER A 183 3.82 2.21 9.21
CA SER A 183 2.99 2.43 10.41
C SER A 183 2.63 1.15 11.17
N VAL A 184 2.73 -0.01 10.52
CA VAL A 184 2.32 -1.27 11.12
C VAL A 184 3.37 -1.81 12.07
N GLU A 185 2.93 -2.19 13.27
CA GLU A 185 3.76 -2.96 14.19
C GLU A 185 3.48 -4.44 13.99
N LYS A 186 4.53 -5.20 13.69
CA LYS A 186 4.48 -6.65 13.51
C LYS A 186 4.98 -7.33 14.79
N GLU A 187 4.12 -8.13 15.39
CA GLU A 187 4.43 -8.94 16.58
C GLU A 187 4.22 -10.42 16.22
N GLU A 188 5.29 -11.20 16.26
CA GLU A 188 5.21 -12.64 16.09
C GLU A 188 5.09 -13.30 17.47
N SER A 189 3.94 -13.93 17.73
CA SER A 189 3.73 -14.68 18.97
C SER A 189 3.76 -16.17 18.66
N TYR A 190 4.77 -16.87 19.16
CA TYR A 190 4.86 -18.33 19.09
C TYR A 190 4.59 -18.91 20.48
N THR A 191 3.36 -19.34 20.73
CA THR A 191 3.04 -20.21 21.88
C THR A 191 3.03 -21.65 21.37
N VAL A 192 4.20 -22.22 21.11
CA VAL A 192 4.31 -23.61 20.68
C VAL A 192 4.99 -24.42 21.79
N ASP A 193 4.30 -25.43 22.30
CA ASP A 193 4.90 -26.41 23.21
C ASP A 193 5.89 -27.28 22.43
N VAL A 194 7.14 -26.83 22.39
CA VAL A 194 8.21 -27.46 21.62
C VAL A 194 8.44 -28.92 22.03
N ALA A 195 8.03 -29.32 23.24
CA ALA A 195 8.20 -30.69 23.72
C ALA A 195 7.32 -31.72 22.99
N GLN A 196 6.29 -31.27 22.25
CA GLN A 196 5.33 -32.15 21.56
C GLN A 196 5.51 -32.16 20.03
N LEU A 197 6.46 -31.40 19.48
CA LEU A 197 6.66 -31.31 18.03
C LEU A 197 7.53 -32.44 17.50
N ASN A 198 7.17 -32.94 16.32
CA ASN A 198 7.99 -33.90 15.61
C ASN A 198 9.17 -33.19 14.95
N GLN A 199 10.38 -33.68 15.23
CA GLN A 199 11.55 -33.28 14.49
C GLN A 199 11.50 -33.92 13.11
N VAL A 200 11.61 -33.10 12.07
CA VAL A 200 11.66 -33.57 10.69
C VAL A 200 13.10 -33.48 10.20
N ASN A 201 13.54 -34.44 9.38
CA ASN A 201 14.84 -34.35 8.74
C ASN A 201 14.74 -33.43 7.50
N PRO A 202 15.28 -32.20 7.54
CA PRO A 202 15.15 -31.24 6.45
C PRO A 202 16.09 -31.51 5.27
N LYS A 203 17.12 -32.32 5.51
CA LYS A 203 18.23 -32.55 4.59
C LYS A 203 17.81 -33.20 3.28
N GLU A 204 16.62 -33.81 3.25
CA GLU A 204 16.13 -34.46 2.04
C GLU A 204 15.42 -33.50 1.08
N ASN A 205 15.02 -32.26 1.45
CA ASN A 205 14.22 -31.43 0.54
C ASN A 205 14.33 -29.88 0.62
N LEU A 206 14.75 -29.26 1.73
CA LEU A 206 14.62 -27.79 1.89
C LEU A 206 15.95 -27.02 1.89
N ILE A 207 16.97 -27.51 2.61
CA ILE A 207 18.30 -26.89 2.63
C ILE A 207 19.21 -27.64 1.67
N THR A 208 19.05 -27.35 0.38
CA THR A 208 19.82 -27.98 -0.70
C THR A 208 21.17 -27.29 -0.90
N LYS A 209 22.09 -27.97 -1.59
CA LYS A 209 23.35 -27.39 -2.05
C LYS A 209 23.08 -26.11 -2.85
N ASP A 210 22.11 -26.14 -3.76
CA ASP A 210 21.82 -25.02 -4.66
C ASP A 210 21.20 -23.81 -3.94
N LEU A 211 20.40 -24.02 -2.90
CA LEU A 211 19.97 -22.93 -2.01
C LEU A 211 21.18 -22.28 -1.33
N VAL A 212 22.11 -23.08 -0.81
CA VAL A 212 23.32 -22.57 -0.16
C VAL A 212 24.20 -21.81 -1.15
N THR A 213 24.40 -22.34 -2.36
CA THR A 213 25.13 -21.68 -3.45
C THR A 213 24.51 -20.32 -3.79
N LEU A 214 23.17 -20.25 -3.93
CA LEU A 214 22.44 -19.03 -4.21
C LEU A 214 22.64 -17.98 -3.10
N ILE A 215 22.51 -18.39 -1.83
CA ILE A 215 22.70 -17.49 -0.68
C ILE A 215 24.15 -16.99 -0.65
N LEU A 216 25.14 -17.87 -0.80
CA LEU A 216 26.55 -17.48 -0.81
C LEU A 216 26.85 -16.49 -1.94
N GLY A 217 26.34 -16.73 -3.16
CA GLY A 217 26.52 -15.82 -4.28
C GLY A 217 25.88 -14.45 -4.05
N PHE A 218 24.75 -14.40 -3.34
CA PHE A 218 24.14 -13.14 -2.92
C PHE A 218 24.97 -12.42 -1.86
N LEU A 219 25.44 -13.12 -0.83
CA LEU A 219 26.26 -12.56 0.26
C LEU A 219 27.66 -12.13 -0.22
N ALA A 220 28.18 -12.78 -1.25
CA ALA A 220 29.46 -12.46 -1.89
C ALA A 220 29.39 -11.18 -2.75
N ASN A 221 28.20 -10.62 -2.99
CA ASN A 221 28.04 -9.39 -3.74
C ASN A 221 28.83 -8.24 -3.07
N PRO A 222 29.65 -7.46 -3.82
CA PRO A 222 30.45 -6.38 -3.26
C PRO A 222 29.67 -5.33 -2.46
N VAL A 223 28.37 -5.18 -2.73
CA VAL A 223 27.47 -4.28 -1.96
C VAL A 223 27.36 -4.72 -0.49
N MET A 224 27.41 -6.03 -0.22
CA MET A 224 27.29 -6.61 1.13
C MET A 224 28.53 -6.38 1.99
N LYS A 225 29.70 -6.16 1.37
CA LYS A 225 31.00 -5.99 2.04
C LYS A 225 31.27 -7.08 3.09
N MET A 226 30.94 -8.33 2.75
CA MET A 226 31.00 -9.46 3.66
C MET A 226 32.16 -10.39 3.29
N GLU A 227 33.07 -10.61 4.23
CA GLU A 227 34.22 -11.51 4.07
C GLU A 227 33.80 -12.99 4.08
N ALA A 228 34.61 -13.86 3.46
CA ALA A 228 34.30 -15.28 3.29
C ALA A 228 33.99 -15.99 4.63
N GLU A 229 34.79 -15.73 5.66
CA GLU A 229 34.59 -16.31 6.99
C GLU A 229 33.19 -16.00 7.55
N ARG A 230 32.75 -14.75 7.41
CA ARG A 230 31.42 -14.31 7.86
C ARG A 230 30.30 -14.96 7.05
N ARG A 231 30.45 -15.07 5.73
CA ARG A 231 29.48 -15.78 4.88
C ARG A 231 29.34 -17.23 5.32
N HIS A 232 30.46 -17.91 5.56
CA HIS A 232 30.47 -19.32 5.98
C HIS A 232 29.88 -19.52 7.38
N GLU A 233 30.11 -18.59 8.33
CA GLU A 233 29.46 -18.61 9.64
C GLU A 233 27.93 -18.57 9.53
N ILE A 234 27.40 -17.69 8.69
CA ILE A 234 25.95 -17.56 8.48
C ILE A 234 25.38 -18.86 7.90
N ILE A 235 26.06 -19.44 6.90
CA ILE A 235 25.64 -20.73 6.32
C ILE A 235 25.75 -21.87 7.33
N ARG A 236 26.78 -21.92 8.18
CA ARG A 236 26.84 -22.90 9.28
C ARG A 236 25.66 -22.76 10.23
N GLY A 237 25.24 -21.53 10.54
CA GLY A 237 24.03 -21.25 11.29
C GLY A 237 22.79 -21.86 10.64
N LEU A 238 22.62 -21.65 9.33
CA LEU A 238 21.55 -22.22 8.52
C LEU A 238 21.56 -23.76 8.47
N LEU A 239 22.74 -24.37 8.33
CA LEU A 239 22.92 -25.83 8.25
C LEU A 239 22.69 -26.54 9.58
N ASN A 240 22.88 -25.84 10.70
CA ASN A 240 22.72 -26.37 12.05
C ASN A 240 21.30 -26.20 12.62
N ILE A 241 20.35 -25.75 11.80
CA ILE A 241 18.96 -25.59 12.18
C ILE A 241 18.30 -26.94 12.49
N THR A 242 17.50 -26.96 13.54
CA THR A 242 16.56 -28.04 13.86
C THR A 242 15.18 -27.74 13.27
N PHE A 243 14.66 -28.62 12.42
CA PHE A 243 13.33 -28.45 11.81
C PHE A 243 12.26 -29.13 12.64
N LEU A 244 11.20 -28.39 12.93
CA LEU A 244 10.09 -28.82 13.75
C LEU A 244 8.79 -28.63 12.97
N GLU A 245 8.07 -29.73 12.78
CA GLU A 245 6.76 -29.69 12.11
C GLU A 245 5.69 -29.21 13.09
N ILE A 246 4.97 -28.16 12.70
CA ILE A 246 3.84 -27.60 13.45
C ILE A 246 2.52 -27.96 12.75
N VAL A 247 1.52 -28.32 13.55
CA VAL A 247 0.17 -28.67 13.04
C VAL A 247 -0.65 -27.39 12.82
N GLU A 248 -0.57 -26.43 13.73
CA GLU A 248 -1.30 -25.16 13.65
C GLU A 248 -0.40 -24.05 13.08
N PRO A 249 -0.95 -23.13 12.27
CA PRO A 249 -0.16 -22.07 11.68
C PRO A 249 0.24 -21.03 12.73
N ILE A 250 1.35 -20.35 12.49
CA ILE A 250 1.85 -19.30 13.36
C ILE A 250 0.99 -18.07 13.18
N SER A 251 0.37 -17.61 14.26
CA SER A 251 -0.41 -16.37 14.24
C SER A 251 0.54 -15.17 14.36
N VAL A 252 0.66 -14.40 13.29
CA VAL A 252 1.35 -13.10 13.30
C VAL A 252 0.33 -12.00 13.51
N LYS A 253 0.57 -11.16 14.51
CA LYS A 253 -0.28 -10.03 14.85
C LYS A 253 0.30 -8.76 14.23
N TYR A 254 -0.55 -8.04 13.53
CA TYR A 254 -0.27 -6.72 12.97
C TYR A 254 -1.12 -5.69 13.71
N SER A 255 -0.50 -4.62 14.18
CA SER A 255 -1.15 -3.59 14.98
C SER A 255 -0.97 -2.22 14.35
N LEU A 256 -2.03 -1.42 14.33
CA LEU A 256 -1.98 -0.01 13.95
C LEU A 256 -2.48 0.86 15.09
N SER A 257 -1.64 1.79 15.52
CA SER A 257 -1.97 2.77 16.55
C SER A 257 -2.61 4.00 15.91
N LEU A 258 -3.86 4.29 16.28
CA LEU A 258 -4.60 5.48 15.89
C LEU A 258 -4.34 6.63 16.89
N SER A 259 -4.54 7.86 16.45
CA SER A 259 -4.39 9.08 17.24
C SER A 259 -5.37 9.19 18.41
N SER A 260 -6.48 8.43 18.36
CA SER A 260 -7.42 8.26 19.47
C SER A 260 -6.87 7.41 20.63
N GLY A 261 -5.75 6.70 20.41
CA GLY A 261 -5.25 5.65 21.30
C GLY A 261 -5.87 4.27 21.03
N GLU A 262 -6.80 4.17 20.09
CA GLU A 262 -7.33 2.89 19.62
C GLU A 262 -6.26 2.13 18.83
N ILE A 263 -6.20 0.81 19.03
CA ILE A 263 -5.30 -0.09 18.30
C ILE A 263 -6.14 -1.01 17.42
N VAL A 264 -5.97 -0.88 16.11
CA VAL A 264 -6.58 -1.81 15.15
C VAL A 264 -5.66 -3.01 15.00
N ASN A 265 -6.18 -4.20 15.28
CA ASN A 265 -5.42 -5.44 15.21
C ASN A 265 -5.88 -6.27 14.01
N ALA A 266 -4.94 -6.81 13.27
CA ALA A 266 -5.18 -7.82 12.24
C ALA A 266 -4.28 -9.03 12.49
N ARG A 267 -4.71 -10.21 12.04
CA ARG A 267 -3.95 -11.45 12.23
C ARG A 267 -3.74 -12.14 10.88
N ALA A 268 -2.50 -12.48 10.59
CA ALA A 268 -2.15 -13.36 9.48
C ALA A 268 -1.65 -14.70 10.03
N SER A 269 -1.85 -15.75 9.25
CA SER A 269 -1.27 -17.07 9.49
C SER A 269 0.00 -17.20 8.64
N ARG A 270 1.15 -17.44 9.27
CA ARG A 270 2.38 -17.88 8.61
C ARG A 270 2.53 -19.39 8.76
N MET A 271 3.03 -20.04 7.72
CA MET A 271 3.32 -21.48 7.71
C MET A 271 4.73 -21.77 8.24
N ILE A 272 5.61 -20.77 8.24
CA ILE A 272 7.04 -20.94 8.48
C ILE A 272 7.57 -19.80 9.37
N CYS A 273 8.48 -20.13 10.29
CA CYS A 273 9.26 -19.18 11.07
C CYS A 273 10.62 -19.77 11.42
N TRP A 274 11.66 -18.94 11.40
CA TRP A 274 12.99 -19.29 11.91
C TRP A 274 13.29 -18.53 13.21
N ASP A 275 13.31 -19.25 14.33
CA ASP A 275 13.89 -18.76 15.58
C ASP A 275 15.39 -19.02 15.59
N ARG A 276 16.15 -17.95 15.34
CA ARG A 276 17.61 -17.98 15.30
C ARG A 276 18.24 -18.24 16.68
N GLU A 277 17.64 -17.76 17.76
CA GLU A 277 18.22 -17.89 19.11
C GLU A 277 18.24 -19.35 19.56
N SER A 278 17.18 -20.08 19.24
CA SER A 278 17.08 -21.51 19.53
C SER A 278 17.53 -22.41 18.37
N SER A 279 17.95 -21.83 17.25
CA SER A 279 18.26 -22.53 15.99
C SER A 279 17.15 -23.47 15.54
N LYS A 280 15.88 -23.05 15.69
CA LYS A 280 14.69 -23.85 15.36
C LYS A 280 13.95 -23.24 14.18
N PHE A 281 13.58 -24.09 13.24
CA PHE A 281 12.78 -23.73 12.08
C PHE A 281 11.46 -24.46 12.17
N PHE A 282 10.41 -23.69 12.43
CA PHE A 282 9.05 -24.18 12.54
C PHE A 282 8.42 -24.14 11.16
N THR A 283 7.86 -25.26 10.71
CA THR A 283 7.24 -25.35 9.40
C THR A 283 5.99 -26.21 9.44
N GLN A 284 4.97 -25.82 8.70
CA GLN A 284 3.87 -26.72 8.38
C GLN A 284 4.27 -27.69 7.28
N LYS A 285 3.56 -28.81 7.19
CA LYS A 285 3.72 -29.72 6.06
C LYS A 285 3.23 -29.05 4.77
N LEU A 286 4.11 -28.99 3.77
CA LEU A 286 3.75 -28.53 2.43
C LEU A 286 2.78 -29.52 1.77
N ASP A 287 1.54 -29.08 1.53
CA ASP A 287 0.60 -29.81 0.68
C ASP A 287 0.79 -29.41 -0.80
N ARG A 288 1.67 -30.12 -1.51
CA ARG A 288 1.94 -29.87 -2.94
C ARG A 288 0.71 -30.09 -3.83
N SER A 289 -0.33 -30.78 -3.36
CA SER A 289 -1.55 -31.05 -4.14
C SER A 289 -2.54 -29.87 -4.14
N SER A 290 -2.32 -28.88 -3.28
CA SER A 290 -3.26 -27.77 -3.02
C SER A 290 -3.20 -26.61 -4.03
N GLY A 291 -2.54 -26.81 -5.18
CA GLY A 291 -2.47 -25.86 -6.29
C GLY A 291 -1.42 -24.77 -6.12
N TYR A 292 -1.22 -23.97 -7.18
CA TYR A 292 -0.12 -22.99 -7.26
C TYR A 292 -0.20 -21.86 -6.23
N LYS A 293 -1.41 -21.48 -5.80
CA LYS A 293 -1.58 -20.42 -4.78
C LYS A 293 -0.86 -20.79 -3.48
N ASN A 294 -1.15 -21.98 -2.95
CA ASN A 294 -0.58 -22.44 -1.69
C ASN A 294 0.93 -22.72 -1.81
N GLN A 295 1.39 -23.18 -2.98
CA GLN A 295 2.83 -23.33 -3.25
C GLN A 295 3.56 -21.99 -3.20
N ILE A 296 2.97 -20.93 -3.79
CA ILE A 296 3.56 -19.58 -3.75
C ILE A 296 3.50 -18.98 -2.35
N GLU A 297 2.40 -19.17 -1.61
CA GLU A 297 2.30 -18.72 -0.21
C GLU A 297 3.38 -19.39 0.65
N TYR A 298 3.54 -20.71 0.55
CA TYR A 298 4.59 -21.42 1.27
C TYR A 298 6.00 -20.97 0.85
N ALA A 299 6.24 -20.81 -0.45
CA ALA A 299 7.53 -20.34 -0.96
C ALA A 299 7.87 -18.94 -0.45
N THR A 300 6.85 -18.07 -0.31
CA THR A 300 6.98 -16.71 0.24
C THR A 300 7.34 -16.75 1.71
N ASP A 301 6.61 -17.53 2.52
CA ASP A 301 6.91 -17.68 3.95
C ASP A 301 8.31 -18.30 4.17
N PHE A 302 8.69 -19.27 3.33
CA PHE A 302 10.01 -19.92 3.38
C PHE A 302 11.12 -18.92 3.07
N SER A 303 10.97 -18.18 1.97
CA SER A 303 11.99 -17.26 1.50
C SER A 303 12.17 -16.08 2.45
N GLU A 304 11.08 -15.57 3.02
CA GLU A 304 11.11 -14.53 4.04
C GLU A 304 11.83 -15.02 5.30
N ALA A 305 11.44 -16.17 5.86
CA ALA A 305 12.05 -16.70 7.08
C ALA A 305 13.56 -16.94 6.93
N ILE A 306 13.99 -17.51 5.79
CA ILE A 306 15.42 -17.72 5.52
C ILE A 306 16.15 -16.39 5.35
N SER A 307 15.57 -15.45 4.60
CA SER A 307 16.23 -14.15 4.34
C SER A 307 16.32 -13.30 5.61
N GLU A 308 15.27 -13.25 6.43
CA GLU A 308 15.24 -12.57 7.73
C GLU A 308 16.33 -13.14 8.66
N GLY A 309 16.50 -14.47 8.70
CA GLY A 309 17.51 -15.11 9.54
C GLY A 309 18.95 -14.98 9.01
N VAL A 310 19.16 -15.02 7.68
CA VAL A 310 20.49 -14.86 7.05
C VAL A 310 20.97 -13.41 7.10
N LEU A 311 20.09 -12.44 6.85
CA LEU A 311 20.42 -11.02 6.69
C LEU A 311 19.98 -10.16 7.88
N TRP A 312 19.92 -10.72 9.08
CA TRP A 312 19.46 -10.01 10.29
C TRP A 312 20.27 -8.73 10.62
N GLU A 313 21.53 -8.63 10.17
CA GLU A 313 22.36 -7.41 10.29
C GLU A 313 22.19 -6.43 9.12
N ASN A 314 21.62 -6.89 8.00
CA ASN A 314 21.51 -6.17 6.73
C ASN A 314 20.06 -6.18 6.21
N CYS A 315 19.15 -5.66 7.03
CA CYS A 315 17.71 -5.76 6.79
C CYS A 315 17.24 -5.16 5.44
N ASP A 316 17.96 -4.15 4.92
CA ASP A 316 17.67 -3.50 3.64
C ASP A 316 17.73 -4.46 2.44
N HIS A 317 18.39 -5.61 2.60
CA HIS A 317 18.59 -6.60 1.53
C HIS A 317 17.71 -7.85 1.67
N ILE A 318 16.91 -7.96 2.74
CA ILE A 318 16.02 -9.11 3.00
C ILE A 318 15.07 -9.34 1.83
N GLY A 319 14.41 -8.28 1.34
CA GLY A 319 13.45 -8.40 0.24
C GLY A 319 14.09 -8.91 -1.05
N ALA A 320 15.30 -8.48 -1.37
CA ALA A 320 16.00 -8.90 -2.58
C ALA A 320 16.41 -10.39 -2.53
N LEU A 321 16.91 -10.86 -1.39
CA LEU A 321 17.22 -12.27 -1.20
C LEU A 321 15.95 -13.13 -1.18
N SER A 322 14.89 -12.67 -0.53
CA SER A 322 13.61 -13.38 -0.44
C SER A 322 13.02 -13.66 -1.82
N GLU A 323 13.02 -12.68 -2.73
CA GLU A 323 12.52 -12.90 -4.09
C GLU A 323 13.35 -13.92 -4.89
N LEU A 324 14.67 -13.97 -4.68
CA LEU A 324 15.54 -14.94 -5.33
C LEU A 324 15.29 -16.36 -4.80
N ILE A 325 15.23 -16.51 -3.47
CA ILE A 325 14.96 -17.81 -2.83
C ILE A 325 13.57 -18.30 -3.22
N LYS A 326 12.56 -17.42 -3.25
CA LYS A 326 11.19 -17.77 -3.66
C LYS A 326 11.15 -18.31 -5.09
N LEU A 327 11.82 -17.64 -6.03
CA LEU A 327 11.90 -18.11 -7.41
C LEU A 327 12.63 -19.45 -7.51
N ALA A 328 13.78 -19.59 -6.85
CA ALA A 328 14.53 -20.84 -6.83
C ALA A 328 13.72 -21.98 -6.20
N PHE A 329 12.95 -21.71 -5.14
CA PHE A 329 12.07 -22.67 -4.49
C PHE A 329 10.98 -23.19 -5.44
N VAL A 330 10.32 -22.29 -6.18
CA VAL A 330 9.31 -22.66 -7.18
C VAL A 330 9.91 -23.50 -8.32
N LEU A 331 11.19 -23.33 -8.60
CA LEU A 331 11.98 -24.14 -9.55
C LEU A 331 12.63 -25.37 -8.89
N GLU A 332 12.18 -25.74 -7.69
CA GLU A 332 12.65 -26.90 -6.92
C GLU A 332 14.16 -26.92 -6.66
N PHE A 333 14.80 -25.74 -6.65
CA PHE A 333 16.24 -25.58 -6.52
C PHE A 333 17.04 -26.39 -7.56
N ASP A 334 16.52 -26.54 -8.77
CA ASP A 334 17.25 -27.16 -9.87
C ASP A 334 18.60 -26.47 -10.13
N GLU A 335 19.68 -27.25 -10.20
CA GLU A 335 21.06 -26.75 -10.29
C GLU A 335 21.27 -25.85 -11.52
N GLU A 336 20.77 -26.26 -12.69
CA GLU A 336 20.95 -25.49 -13.93
C GLU A 336 20.16 -24.19 -13.89
N ALA A 337 18.93 -24.23 -13.37
CA ALA A 337 18.08 -23.07 -13.21
C ALA A 337 18.64 -22.08 -12.17
N VAL A 338 19.16 -22.57 -11.04
CA VAL A 338 19.79 -21.73 -10.01
C VAL A 338 21.05 -21.07 -10.55
N ARG A 339 21.90 -21.81 -11.29
CA ARG A 339 23.08 -21.25 -11.95
C ARG A 339 22.70 -20.14 -12.93
N PHE A 340 21.71 -20.37 -13.80
CA PHE A 340 21.23 -19.35 -14.72
C PHE A 340 20.65 -18.13 -13.98
N LEU A 341 19.88 -18.35 -12.90
CA LEU A 341 19.35 -17.29 -12.07
C LEU A 341 20.48 -16.42 -11.49
N MET A 342 21.51 -17.05 -10.94
CA MET A 342 22.68 -16.35 -10.39
C MET A 342 23.39 -15.52 -11.46
N GLU A 343 23.68 -16.09 -12.64
CA GLU A 343 24.29 -15.39 -13.76
C GLU A 343 23.45 -14.17 -14.20
N SER A 344 22.13 -14.34 -14.32
CA SER A 344 21.21 -13.26 -14.71
C SER A 344 21.17 -12.09 -13.72
N LYS A 345 21.58 -12.34 -12.48
CA LYS A 345 21.65 -11.36 -11.38
C LYS A 345 23.07 -10.91 -11.07
N ASN A 346 24.05 -11.33 -11.86
CA ASN A 346 25.48 -11.08 -11.64
C ASN A 346 25.94 -11.53 -10.25
N LEU A 347 25.41 -12.66 -9.78
CA LEU A 347 25.82 -13.32 -8.55
C LEU A 347 26.86 -14.39 -8.89
N GLN A 348 27.91 -14.45 -8.09
CA GLN A 348 28.97 -15.45 -8.21
C GLN A 348 29.46 -15.82 -6.82
N ILE A 349 29.90 -17.06 -6.68
CA ILE A 349 30.64 -17.52 -5.51
C ILE A 349 32.14 -17.42 -5.78
N TYR A 350 32.95 -17.31 -4.73
CA TYR A 350 34.41 -17.32 -4.84
C TYR A 350 34.96 -18.72 -4.53
N LEU A 351 36.25 -18.92 -4.80
CA LEU A 351 36.92 -20.21 -4.60
C LEU A 351 36.76 -20.73 -3.16
N GLU A 352 36.85 -19.84 -2.18
CA GLU A 352 36.69 -20.19 -0.76
C GLU A 352 35.27 -20.69 -0.44
N ASP A 353 34.27 -20.17 -1.15
CA ASP A 353 32.88 -20.59 -1.02
C ASP A 353 32.66 -21.96 -1.71
N GLU A 354 33.29 -22.19 -2.86
CA GLU A 354 33.26 -23.50 -3.55
C GLU A 354 33.86 -24.61 -2.67
N GLU A 355 35.03 -24.35 -2.07
CA GLU A 355 35.69 -25.28 -1.14
C GLU A 355 34.82 -25.55 0.09
N PHE A 356 34.20 -24.51 0.64
CA PHE A 356 33.29 -24.64 1.77
C PHE A 356 32.05 -25.47 1.40
N ILE A 357 31.41 -25.21 0.26
CA ILE A 357 30.25 -26.00 -0.22
C ILE A 357 30.65 -27.47 -0.39
N ALA A 358 31.79 -27.76 -1.01
CA ALA A 358 32.27 -29.13 -1.20
C ALA A 358 32.54 -29.86 0.13
N SER A 359 32.92 -29.13 1.18
CA SER A 359 33.13 -29.71 2.52
C SER A 359 31.82 -30.07 3.24
N VAL A 360 30.75 -29.31 3.00
CA VAL A 360 29.44 -29.48 3.65
C VAL A 360 28.55 -30.45 2.86
N PHE A 361 28.67 -30.45 1.54
CA PHE A 361 27.93 -31.30 0.60
C PHE A 361 28.94 -32.13 -0.22
N PRO A 362 29.53 -33.19 0.36
CA PRO A 362 30.43 -34.06 -0.37
C PRO A 362 29.69 -34.73 -1.52
N SER A 363 30.31 -34.81 -2.70
CA SER A 363 29.80 -35.65 -3.78
C SER A 363 29.87 -37.12 -3.36
N ASP A 364 28.76 -37.85 -3.50
CA ASP A 364 28.71 -39.31 -3.31
C ASP A 364 29.62 -40.07 -4.30
#